data_AF-A0A8T3LGL8-F1
#
_entry.id   AF-A0A8T3LGL8-F1
#
_cell.length_a   1.000
_cell.length_b   1.000
_cell.length_c   1.000
_cell.angle_alpha   90.00
_cell.angle_beta   90.00
_cell.angle_gamma   90.00
#
_symmetry.space_group_name_H-M   'P 1'
#
loop_
_entity.id
_entity.type
_entity.pdbx_description
1 polymer ?
#
loop_
_entity_poly.entity_id
_entity_poly.type
_entity_poly.pdbx_seq_one_letter_code
_entity_poly.pdbx_strand_id
1 'polypeptide(L)' 'MLLAGAIFVLTIVLVIWQPKGLGIGWSATLGAVLALVTGVVHPGDIPVVW' A
#
# COMPACT_ATOMS: atom_id res chain seq x y z
N MET A 1 2.67 -9.97 -10.71
CA MET A 1 3.81 -9.14 -10.25
C MET A 1 3.70 -7.68 -10.68
N LEU A 2 3.36 -7.38 -11.95
CA LEU A 2 3.17 -6.00 -12.42
C LEU A 2 2.18 -5.18 -11.57
N LEU A 3 1.01 -5.74 -11.25
CA LEU A 3 0.00 -5.06 -10.44
C LEU A 3 0.49 -4.75 -9.02
N ALA A 4 1.14 -5.72 -8.36
CA ALA A 4 1.74 -5.53 -7.04
C ALA A 4 2.83 -4.46 -7.07
N GLY A 5 3.70 -4.47 -8.10
CA GLY A 5 4.71 -3.44 -8.31
C GLY A 5 4.11 -2.05 -8.52
N ALA A 6 3.02 -1.94 -9.28
CA ALA A 6 2.31 -0.68 -9.49
C ALA A 6 1.71 -0.12 -8.19
N ILE A 7 1.05 -0.97 -7.39
CA ILE A 7 0.49 -0.59 -6.08
C ILE A 7 1.60 -0.16 -5.13
N PHE A 8 2.74 -0.86 -5.13
CA PHE A 8 3.90 -0.51 -4.31
C PHE A 8 4.46 0.86 -4.67
N VAL A 9 4.74 1.11 -5.96
CA VAL A 9 5.25 2.41 -6.43
C VAL A 9 4.27 3.53 -6.11
N LEU A 10 2.98 3.32 -6.35
CA LEU A 10 1.92 4.28 -6.00
C LEU A 10 1.95 4.62 -4.51
N THR A 11 2.04 3.61 -3.65
CA THR A 11 2.05 3.79 -2.19
C THR A 11 3.28 4.57 -1.73
N ILE A 12 4.46 4.22 -2.24
CA ILE A 12 5.72 4.95 -1.97
C ILE A 12 5.62 6.41 -2.40
N VAL A 13 5.10 6.66 -3.61
CA VAL A 13 4.91 8.02 -4.12
C VAL A 13 3.99 8.82 -3.20
N LEU A 14 2.85 8.27 -2.79
CA LEU A 14 1.92 8.94 -1.87
C LEU A 14 2.51 9.19 -0.48
N VAL A 15 3.29 8.25 0.03
CA VAL A 15 3.93 8.34 1.35
C VAL A 15 5.06 9.39 1.36
N ILE A 16 5.83 9.48 0.28
CA ILE A 16 6.92 10.47 0.16
C ILE A 16 6.36 11.85 -0.18
N TRP A 17 5.37 11.93 -1.09
CA TRP A 17 4.83 13.19 -1.60
C TRP A 17 3.82 13.86 -0.65
N GLN A 18 3.29 13.13 0.34
CA GLN A 18 2.37 13.63 1.39
C GLN A 18 1.45 14.78 0.93
N PRO A 19 0.63 14.57 -0.11
CA PRO A 19 -0.13 15.65 -0.70
C PRO A 19 -1.06 16.28 0.34
N LYS A 20 -0.97 17.60 0.50
CA LYS A 20 -1.77 18.38 1.47
C LYS A 20 -1.55 17.99 2.94
N GLY A 21 -0.37 17.47 3.29
CA GLY A 21 -0.05 17.04 4.65
C GLY A 21 -0.83 15.79 5.07
N LEU A 22 -1.28 14.98 4.11
CA LEU A 22 -1.89 13.69 4.40
C LEU A 22 -0.86 12.86 5.18
N GLY A 23 -1.21 12.49 6.42
CA GLY A 23 -0.30 11.75 7.27
C GLY A 23 0.16 10.44 6.62
N ILE A 24 1.41 10.05 6.89
CA ILE A 24 2.03 8.82 6.36
C ILE A 24 1.11 7.60 6.53
N GLY A 25 0.46 7.50 7.69
CA GLY A 25 -0.46 6.41 8.00
C GLY A 25 -1.63 6.31 7.02
N TRP A 26 -2.25 7.43 6.63
CA TRP A 26 -3.37 7.42 5.69
C TRP A 26 -2.96 6.95 4.29
N SER A 27 -1.83 7.44 3.78
CA SER A 27 -1.28 7.00 2.50
C SER A 27 -0.91 5.51 2.52
N ALA A 28 -0.31 5.03 3.61
CA ALA A 28 0.06 3.63 3.79
C ALA A 28 -1.18 2.71 3.91
N THR A 29 -2.19 3.10 4.68
CA THR A 29 -3.44 2.34 4.82
C THR A 29 -4.18 2.24 3.50
N LEU A 30 -4.19 3.32 2.69
CA LEU A 30 -4.83 3.30 1.36
C LEU A 30 -4.13 2.31 0.42
N GLY A 31 -2.80 2.27 0.41
CA GLY A 31 -2.02 1.27 -0.33
C GLY A 31 -2.30 -0.17 0.14
N ALA A 32 -2.38 -0.39 1.45
CA ALA A 32 -2.67 -1.70 2.03
C ALA A 32 -4.10 -2.19 1.67
N VAL A 33 -5.10 -1.31 1.75
CA VAL A 33 -6.48 -1.62 1.36
C VAL A 33 -6.55 -1.95 -0.13
N LEU A 34 -5.89 -1.18 -0.99
CA LEU A 34 -5.82 -1.47 -2.43
C LEU A 34 -5.18 -2.84 -2.69
N ALA A 35 -4.11 -3.19 -1.99
CA ALA A 35 -3.45 -4.49 -2.12
C ALA A 35 -4.37 -5.66 -1.72
N LEU A 36 -5.16 -5.50 -0.66
CA LEU A 36 -6.12 -6.50 -0.20
C LEU A 36 -7.31 -6.63 -1.17
N VAL A 37 -7.90 -5.51 -1.60
CA VAL A 37 -9.06 -5.51 -2.51
C VAL A 37 -8.71 -6.07 -3.89
N THR A 38 -7.50 -5.82 -4.37
CA THR A 38 -7.01 -6.37 -5.65
C THR A 38 -6.52 -7.82 -5.54
N GLY A 39 -6.49 -8.40 -4.34
CA GLY A 39 -6.08 -9.79 -4.10
C GLY A 39 -4.58 -10.05 -4.30
N VAL A 40 -3.75 -9.00 -4.41
CA VAL A 40 -2.29 -9.17 -4.50
C VAL A 40 -1.65 -9.51 -3.16
N VAL A 41 -2.35 -9.19 -2.05
CA VAL A 41 -1.99 -9.54 -0.68
C VAL A 41 -3.23 -10.13 -0.02
N HIS A 42 -3.05 -11.19 0.76
CA HIS A 42 -4.07 -11.85 1.56
C HIS A 42 -3.80 -11.62 3.05
N PRO A 43 -4.82 -11.70 3.91
CA PRO A 43 -4.63 -11.58 5.36
C PRO A 43 -3.61 -12.58 5.92
N GLY A 44 -3.49 -13.77 5.32
CA GLY A 44 -2.49 -14.77 5.69
C GLY A 44 -1.05 -14.40 5.35
N ASP A 45 -0.83 -13.39 4.50
CA ASP A 45 0.51 -12.89 4.16
C ASP A 45 1.04 -11.93 5.24
N ILE A 46 0.16 -11.32 6.05
CA ILE A 46 0.52 -10.30 7.05
C ILE A 46 1.40 -10.89 8.17
N PRO A 47 1.08 -12.05 8.79
CA PRO A 47 1.92 -12.64 9.82
C PRO A 47 3.26 -13.18 9.31
N VAL A 48 3.41 -13.40 7.99
CA VAL A 48 4.65 -13.90 7.39
C VAL A 48 5.74 -12.83 7.38
N VAL A 49 5.36 -11.55 7.37
CA VAL A 49 6.26 -10.39 7.22
C VAL A 49 6.39 -9.53 8.48
N TRP A 50 5.74 -9.92 9.56
CA TRP A 50 5.81 -9.30 10.89
C TRP A 50 6.91 -9.94 11.74
#